data_AF-A0A6A5V5I4-F1
#
_entry.id   AF-A0A6A5V5I4-F1
#
_cell.length_a   1.000
_cell.length_b   1.000
_cell.length_c   1.000
_cell.angle_alpha   90.00
_cell.angle_beta   90.00
_cell.angle_gamma   90.00
#
_symmetry.space_group_name_H-M   'P 1'
#
loop_
_entity.id
_entity.type
_entity.pdbx_description
1 polymer ?
#
loop_
_entity_poly.entity_id
_entity_poly.type
_entity_poly.pdbx_seq_one_letter_code
_entity_poly.pdbx_strand_id
1 'polypeptide(L)'
;ENVAHQVDLIRAALRRFLPSGCEPHAQQVEVVRRLVYGLGDTILVAKTGFGKSITLHAYSVLTGNITLQIIPLSKLGGEQLDAIRRYEGANLCLVTAETKHTNPSLFSAIRKGTYTHILLGPKQVISLAI
;
A
#
# COMPACT_ATOMS: atom_id res chain seq x y z
N GLU A 1 -21.83 8.09 10.05
CA GLU A 1 -21.83 7.30 8.80
C GLU A 1 -22.40 5.90 9.04
N ASN A 2 -22.97 5.26 8.02
CA ASN A 2 -23.54 3.92 8.11
C ASN A 2 -22.42 2.87 8.01
N VAL A 3 -22.09 2.23 9.14
CA VAL A 3 -21.01 1.22 9.23
C VAL A 3 -21.22 0.03 8.29
N ALA A 4 -22.47 -0.42 8.11
CA ALA A 4 -22.76 -1.54 7.21
C ALA A 4 -22.41 -1.16 5.77
N HIS A 5 -22.78 0.05 5.35
CA HIS A 5 -22.45 0.55 4.02
C HIS A 5 -20.94 0.67 3.79
N GLN A 6 -20.19 1.15 4.79
CA GLN A 6 -18.72 1.19 4.72
C GLN A 6 -18.13 -0.20 4.53
N VAL A 7 -18.59 -1.18 5.31
CA VAL A 7 -18.13 -2.58 5.22
C VAL A 7 -18.38 -3.15 3.83
N ASP A 8 -19.56 -2.88 3.25
CA ASP A 8 -19.92 -3.37 1.92
C ASP A 8 -19.05 -2.74 0.83
N LEU A 9 -18.80 -1.42 0.89
CA LEU A 9 -17.91 -0.73 -0.04
C LEU A 9 -16.48 -1.28 0.02
N ILE A 10 -15.92 -1.42 1.24
CA ILE A 10 -14.57 -1.95 1.43
C ILE A 10 -14.49 -3.40 0.92
N ARG A 11 -15.49 -4.23 1.21
CA ARG A 11 -15.54 -5.61 0.74
C ARG A 11 -15.58 -5.68 -0.78
N ALA A 12 -16.43 -4.87 -1.42
CA ALA A 12 -16.54 -4.80 -2.87
C ALA A 12 -15.21 -4.37 -3.51
N ALA A 13 -14.52 -3.38 -2.93
CA ALA A 13 -13.22 -2.94 -3.40
C ALA A 13 -12.16 -4.04 -3.27
N LEU A 14 -12.09 -4.71 -2.11
CA LEU A 14 -11.10 -5.77 -1.88
C LEU A 14 -11.29 -6.97 -2.82
N ARG A 15 -12.53 -7.33 -3.17
CA ARG A 15 -12.81 -8.40 -4.15
C ARG A 15 -12.15 -8.14 -5.51
N ARG A 16 -11.97 -6.88 -5.92
CA ARG A 16 -11.33 -6.53 -7.21
C ARG A 16 -9.85 -6.91 -7.27
N PHE A 17 -9.20 -7.06 -6.12
CA PHE A 17 -7.79 -7.43 -6.04
C PHE A 17 -7.57 -8.93 -5.78
N LEU A 18 -8.64 -9.69 -5.61
CA LEU A 18 -8.60 -11.12 -5.35
C LEU A 18 -8.92 -11.92 -6.62
N PRO A 19 -8.47 -13.18 -6.71
CA PRO A 19 -8.92 -14.07 -7.77
C PRO A 19 -10.45 -14.19 -7.80
N SER A 20 -11.01 -14.40 -8.99
CA SER A 20 -12.46 -14.57 -9.16
C SER A 20 -13.00 -15.66 -8.22
N GLY A 21 -14.10 -15.34 -7.52
CA GLY A 21 -14.74 -16.25 -6.55
C GLY A 21 -14.10 -16.27 -5.15
N CYS A 22 -13.03 -15.52 -4.91
CA CYS A 22 -12.46 -15.36 -3.57
C CYS A 22 -13.11 -14.21 -2.79
N GLU A 23 -13.22 -14.39 -1.48
CA GLU A 23 -13.71 -13.38 -0.54
C GLU A 23 -12.58 -12.83 0.33
N PRO A 24 -12.56 -11.52 0.63
CA PRO A 24 -11.60 -10.97 1.57
C PRO A 24 -11.87 -11.48 2.98
N HIS A 25 -10.79 -11.64 3.75
CA HIS A 25 -10.93 -11.95 5.18
C HIS A 25 -11.63 -10.79 5.90
N ALA A 26 -12.48 -11.12 6.88
CA ALA A 26 -13.17 -10.12 7.69
C ALA A 26 -12.18 -9.12 8.33
N GLN A 27 -11.02 -9.59 8.79
CA GLN A 27 -9.99 -8.74 9.36
C GLN A 27 -9.34 -7.80 8.33
N GLN A 28 -9.26 -8.18 7.04
CA GLN A 28 -8.80 -7.25 6.00
C GLN A 28 -9.80 -6.10 5.81
N VAL A 29 -11.10 -6.42 5.79
CA VAL A 29 -12.16 -5.41 5.69
C VAL A 29 -12.14 -4.48 6.89
N GLU A 30 -11.98 -5.03 8.09
CA GLU A 30 -11.91 -4.25 9.33
C GLU A 30 -10.72 -3.29 9.34
N VAL A 31 -9.53 -3.77 8.98
CA VAL A 31 -8.32 -2.95 8.89
C VAL A 31 -8.48 -1.83 7.89
N VAL A 32 -8.94 -2.11 6.67
CA VAL A 32 -9.09 -1.07 5.64
C VAL A 32 -10.15 -0.05 6.07
N ARG A 33 -11.28 -0.48 6.64
CA ARG A 33 -12.28 0.46 7.16
C ARG A 33 -11.70 1.34 8.27
N ARG A 34 -10.89 0.78 9.17
CA ARG A 34 -10.22 1.54 10.24
C ARG A 34 -9.25 2.58 9.68
N LEU A 35 -8.49 2.24 8.63
CA LEU A 35 -7.58 3.16 7.97
C LEU A 35 -8.33 4.27 7.20
N VAL A 36 -9.39 3.92 6.45
CA VAL A 36 -10.11 4.85 5.58
C VAL A 36 -11.06 5.77 6.35
N TYR A 37 -11.90 5.21 7.22
CA TYR A 37 -12.94 5.97 7.94
C TYR A 37 -12.55 6.31 9.37
N GLY A 38 -11.74 5.45 10.00
CA GLY A 38 -11.31 5.66 11.39
C GLY A 38 -10.09 6.57 11.51
N LEU A 39 -9.32 6.74 10.43
CA LEU A 39 -8.04 7.47 10.40
C LEU A 39 -7.11 7.10 11.56
N GLY A 40 -7.18 5.83 12.00
CA GLY A 40 -6.56 5.38 13.23
C GLY A 40 -5.37 4.46 13.00
N ASP A 41 -4.34 4.63 13.83
CA ASP A 41 -3.21 3.72 13.89
C ASP A 41 -3.69 2.28 14.11
N THR A 42 -3.10 1.35 13.36
CA THR A 42 -3.56 -0.03 13.26
C THR A 42 -2.39 -1.00 13.23
N ILE A 43 -2.39 -1.95 14.16
CA ILE A 43 -1.43 -3.07 14.19
C ILE A 43 -2.15 -4.30 13.63
N LEU A 44 -1.68 -4.82 12.50
CA LEU A 44 -2.17 -6.06 11.89
C LEU A 44 -1.16 -7.19 12.07
N VAL A 45 -1.45 -8.11 12.99
CA VAL A 45 -0.68 -9.35 13.15
C VAL A 45 -1.41 -10.48 12.43
N ALA A 46 -0.77 -11.05 11.43
CA ALA A 46 -1.35 -12.19 10.70
C ALA A 46 -0.25 -13.11 10.17
N LYS A 47 -0.58 -14.40 10.01
CA LYS A 47 0.32 -15.42 9.44
C LYS A 47 0.77 -15.08 8.01
N THR A 48 1.86 -15.69 7.57
CA THR A 48 2.28 -15.66 6.16
C THR A 48 1.17 -16.24 5.28
N GLY A 49 1.00 -15.72 4.06
CA GLY A 49 -0.08 -16.12 3.17
C GLY A 49 -1.45 -15.49 3.46
N PHE A 50 -1.64 -14.77 4.58
CA PHE A 50 -2.88 -14.05 4.87
C PHE A 50 -3.22 -12.93 3.86
N GLY A 51 -2.24 -12.49 3.05
CA GLY A 51 -2.46 -11.42 2.07
C GLY A 51 -2.47 -10.01 2.69
N LYS A 52 -1.69 -9.77 3.76
CA LYS A 52 -1.61 -8.47 4.45
C LYS A 52 -1.39 -7.27 3.51
N SER A 53 -0.65 -7.43 2.41
CA SER A 53 -0.35 -6.34 1.47
C SER A 53 -1.59 -5.75 0.79
N ILE A 54 -2.67 -6.52 0.64
CA ILE A 54 -3.91 -6.04 0.03
C ILE A 54 -4.53 -4.87 0.82
N THR A 55 -4.33 -4.80 2.14
CA THR A 55 -4.96 -3.77 2.97
C THR A 55 -4.30 -2.42 2.74
N LEU A 56 -2.97 -2.39 2.61
CA LEU A 56 -2.22 -1.17 2.28
C LEU A 56 -2.49 -0.72 0.84
N HIS A 57 -2.59 -1.68 -0.09
CA HIS A 57 -2.92 -1.37 -1.47
C HIS A 57 -4.31 -0.77 -1.62
N ALA A 58 -5.31 -1.39 -0.98
CA ALA A 58 -6.69 -0.93 -1.01
C ALA A 58 -6.84 0.49 -0.45
N TYR A 59 -6.06 0.86 0.58
CA TYR A 59 -6.08 2.21 1.13
C TYR A 59 -5.78 3.28 0.08
N SER A 60 -4.67 3.15 -0.67
CA SER A 60 -4.30 4.10 -1.71
C SER A 60 -5.37 4.21 -2.79
N VAL A 61 -5.90 3.07 -3.24
CA VAL A 61 -6.91 3.03 -4.31
C VAL A 61 -8.22 3.67 -3.88
N LEU A 62 -8.65 3.44 -2.64
CA LEU A 62 -9.91 3.95 -2.12
C LEU A 62 -9.86 5.44 -1.79
N THR A 63 -8.70 5.95 -1.36
CA THR A 63 -8.56 7.32 -0.88
C THR A 63 -7.94 8.27 -1.90
N GLY A 64 -7.25 7.73 -2.92
CA GLY A 64 -6.41 8.53 -3.81
C GLY A 64 -5.13 9.04 -3.14
N ASN A 65 -4.88 8.69 -1.88
CA ASN A 65 -3.68 9.09 -1.15
C ASN A 65 -2.49 8.23 -1.52
N ILE A 66 -1.29 8.77 -1.29
CA ILE A 66 -0.03 8.05 -1.46
C ILE A 66 0.25 7.20 -0.22
N THR A 67 0.50 5.91 -0.40
CA THR A 67 0.99 5.03 0.67
C THR A 67 2.52 5.00 0.68
N LEU A 68 3.10 5.46 1.79
CA LEU A 68 4.51 5.28 2.12
C LEU A 68 4.69 3.94 2.83
N GLN A 69 5.38 3.00 2.18
CA GLN A 69 5.65 1.69 2.75
C GLN A 69 7.13 1.57 3.15
N ILE A 70 7.35 1.58 4.46
CA ILE A 70 8.70 1.40 5.03
C ILE A 70 8.98 -0.10 5.11
N ILE A 71 9.97 -0.55 4.35
CA ILE A 71 10.35 -1.96 4.26
C ILE A 71 11.80 -2.17 4.70
N PRO A 72 12.13 -3.29 5.34
CA PRO A 72 13.52 -3.69 5.50
C PRO A 72 14.10 -3.99 4.11
N LEU A 73 14.92 -3.08 3.59
CA LEU A 73 15.59 -3.20 2.29
C LEU A 73 16.57 -4.38 2.31
N SER A 74 16.06 -5.57 2.07
CA SER A 74 16.79 -6.81 1.74
C SER A 74 16.32 -7.30 0.36
N LYS A 75 16.83 -8.43 -0.15
CA LYS A 75 16.35 -9.04 -1.42
C LYS A 75 14.82 -9.18 -1.50
N LEU A 76 14.15 -9.23 -0.34
CA LEU A 76 12.70 -9.22 -0.17
C LEU A 76 11.97 -7.98 -0.76
N GLY A 77 12.66 -6.84 -0.89
CA GLY A 77 12.06 -5.61 -1.42
C GLY A 77 11.68 -5.69 -2.90
N GLY A 78 12.43 -6.44 -3.70
CA GLY A 78 12.11 -6.70 -5.12
C GLY A 78 10.86 -7.59 -5.25
N GLU A 79 10.80 -8.66 -4.47
CA GLU A 79 9.66 -9.59 -4.44
C GLU A 79 8.36 -8.92 -3.98
N GLN A 80 8.44 -8.01 -3.01
CA GLN A 80 7.28 -7.21 -2.60
C GLN A 80 6.83 -6.24 -3.70
N LEU A 81 7.77 -5.66 -4.46
CA LEU A 81 7.45 -4.75 -5.56
C LEU A 81 6.65 -5.48 -6.64
N ASP A 82 7.12 -6.65 -7.05
CA ASP A 82 6.45 -7.45 -8.07
C ASP A 82 5.09 -7.99 -7.58
N ALA A 83 4.97 -8.31 -6.29
CA ALA A 83 3.70 -8.71 -5.68
C ALA A 83 2.65 -7.59 -5.60
N ILE A 84 3.05 -6.31 -5.61
CA ILE A 84 2.10 -5.18 -5.59
C ILE A 84 1.84 -4.66 -7.01
N ARG A 85 2.83 -4.74 -7.92
CA ARG A 85 2.67 -4.38 -9.34
C ARG A 85 1.54 -5.12 -10.04
N ARG A 86 1.18 -6.31 -9.57
CA ARG A 86 0.06 -7.09 -10.12
C ARG A 86 -1.32 -6.48 -9.87
N TYR A 87 -1.45 -5.53 -8.95
CA TYR A 87 -2.74 -4.92 -8.67
C TYR A 87 -3.02 -3.76 -9.62
N GLU A 88 -4.22 -3.76 -10.20
CA GLU A 88 -4.69 -2.70 -11.09
C GLU A 88 -4.74 -1.35 -10.34
N GLY A 89 -4.29 -0.28 -11.01
CA GLY A 89 -4.22 1.05 -10.40
C GLY A 89 -3.01 1.28 -9.48
N ALA A 90 -2.17 0.27 -9.26
CA ALA A 90 -0.93 0.44 -8.49
C ALA A 90 0.18 1.05 -9.37
N ASN A 91 0.49 2.33 -9.18
CA ASN A 91 1.74 2.90 -9.65
C ASN A 91 2.77 2.97 -8.51
N LEU A 92 3.87 2.22 -8.65
CA LEU A 92 4.85 1.99 -7.58
C LEU A 92 6.22 2.55 -7.94
N CYS A 93 6.92 3.09 -6.95
CA CYS A 93 8.35 3.34 -7.05
C CYS A 93 9.13 2.83 -5.83
N LEU A 94 10.38 2.44 -6.07
CA LEU A 94 11.35 2.13 -5.03
C LEU A 94 12.30 3.29 -4.84
N VAL A 95 12.51 3.71 -3.59
CA VAL A 95 13.53 4.69 -3.22
C VAL A 95 14.62 3.99 -2.40
N THR A 96 15.81 3.94 -2.96
CA THR A 96 17.04 3.38 -2.36
C THR A 96 18.04 4.50 -2.05
N ALA A 97 19.21 4.15 -1.52
CA ALA A 97 20.27 5.13 -1.26
C ALA A 97 20.82 5.75 -2.57
N GLU A 98 20.81 4.97 -3.65
CA GLU A 98 21.37 5.34 -4.94
C GLU A 98 20.41 6.18 -5.78
N THR A 99 19.11 6.20 -5.46
CA THR A 99 18.07 6.83 -6.28
C THR A 99 18.33 8.30 -6.59
N LYS A 100 18.92 9.07 -5.67
CA LYS A 100 19.29 10.47 -5.91
C LYS A 100 20.30 10.62 -7.06
N HIS A 101 21.18 9.64 -7.24
CA HIS A 101 22.21 9.64 -8.28
C HIS A 101 21.73 8.97 -9.56
N THR A 102 21.00 7.86 -9.45
CA THR A 102 20.59 7.04 -10.61
C THR A 102 19.29 7.49 -11.24
N ASN A 103 18.38 8.12 -10.47
CA ASN A 103 17.10 8.64 -10.97
C ASN A 103 16.64 9.88 -10.18
N PRO A 104 17.32 11.03 -10.35
CA PRO A 104 16.94 12.26 -9.65
C PRO A 104 15.53 12.76 -10.01
N SER A 105 15.04 12.44 -11.21
CA SER A 105 13.69 12.83 -11.67
C SER A 105 12.55 12.16 -10.88
N LEU A 106 12.83 11.04 -10.22
CA LEU A 106 11.84 10.28 -9.45
C LEU A 106 11.18 11.13 -8.37
N PHE A 107 11.94 11.97 -7.65
CA PHE A 107 11.41 12.82 -6.59
C PHE A 107 10.45 13.89 -7.12
N SER A 108 10.71 14.42 -8.32
CA SER A 108 9.78 15.32 -8.99
C SER A 108 8.49 14.58 -9.38
N ALA A 109 8.58 13.35 -9.87
CA ALA A 109 7.39 12.54 -10.20
C ALA A 109 6.58 12.16 -8.95
N ILE A 110 7.25 11.83 -7.84
CA ILE A 110 6.62 11.63 -6.52
C ILE A 110 5.84 12.88 -6.10
N ARG A 111 6.46 14.07 -6.14
CA ARG A 111 5.82 15.34 -5.76
C ARG A 111 4.62 15.68 -6.65
N LYS A 112 4.62 15.26 -7.91
CA LYS A 112 3.50 15.43 -8.84
C LYS A 112 2.36 14.43 -8.61
N GLY A 113 2.49 13.51 -7.65
CA GLY A 113 1.47 12.49 -7.37
C GLY A 113 1.43 11.38 -8.43
N THR A 114 2.50 11.19 -9.21
CA THR A 114 2.54 10.13 -10.24
C THR A 114 2.43 8.75 -9.62
N TYR A 115 2.96 8.54 -8.41
CA TYR A 115 2.98 7.25 -7.72
C TYR A 115 1.93 7.17 -6.62
N THR A 116 1.26 6.02 -6.56
CA THR A 116 0.29 5.66 -5.51
C THR A 116 0.98 4.97 -4.33
N HIS A 117 2.11 4.30 -4.57
CA HIS A 117 2.88 3.59 -3.54
C HIS A 117 4.36 3.92 -3.67
N ILE A 118 4.97 4.29 -2.55
CA ILE A 118 6.39 4.59 -2.45
C ILE A 118 6.99 3.61 -1.44
N LEU A 119 7.85 2.72 -1.93
CA LEU A 119 8.57 1.76 -1.10
C LEU A 119 9.93 2.36 -0.77
N LEU A 120 10.31 2.34 0.51
CA LEU A 120 11.61 2.86 0.93
C LEU A 120 12.10 2.17 2.20
N GLY A 121 13.42 2.20 2.39
CA GLY A 121 14.02 1.72 3.63
C GLY A 121 13.93 2.73 4.76
N PRO A 122 14.09 2.28 6.02
CA PRO A 122 14.02 3.16 7.18
C PRO A 122 15.09 4.27 7.13
N LYS A 123 16.29 3.98 6.62
CA LYS A 123 17.35 4.99 6.44
C LYS A 123 16.95 6.09 5.45
N GLN A 124 16.26 5.70 4.38
CA GLN A 124 15.78 6.62 3.36
C GLN A 124 14.72 7.56 3.93
N VAL A 125 13.81 7.08 4.79
CA VAL A 125 12.78 7.93 5.42
C VAL A 125 13.41 9.13 6.14
N ILE A 126 14.45 8.87 6.95
CA ILE A 126 15.14 9.89 7.73
C ILE A 126 15.91 10.86 6.81
N SER A 127 16.58 10.33 5.79
CA SER A 127 17.38 11.12 4.85
C SER A 127 16.55 11.93 3.86
N LEU A 128 15.29 11.54 3.63
CA LEU A 128 14.45 12.10 2.58
C LEU A 128 13.54 13.21 3.03
N ALA A 129 13.33 13.43 4.34
CA ALA A 129 12.46 14.45 4.95
C ALA A 129 11.67 15.22 3.87
N ILE A 130 10.66 14.52 3.34
CA ILE A 130 9.86 14.95 2.19
C ILE A 130 9.01 16.14 2.61
#